data_AF-A0AAE4YRU8-F1
#
_entry.id   AF-A0AAE4YRU8-F1
#
_cell.length_a   1.000
_cell.length_b   1.000
_cell.length_c   1.000
_cell.angle_alpha   90.00
_cell.angle_beta   90.00
_cell.angle_gamma   90.00
#
_symmetry.space_group_name_H-M   'P 1'
#
loop_
_entity.id
_entity.type
_entity.pdbx_description
1 polymer ?
#
loop_
_entity_poly.entity_id
_entity_poly.type
_entity_poly.pdbx_seq_one_letter_code
_entity_poly.pdbx_strand_id
1 'polypeptide(L)'
;MHALKAIDDLAGEPAVKAGGPDPEALRHILQRLAEEASTLGIDLVDIAGAIQDMAGMSARHASAFDHVTRTALSIAETNRSVAVSLRETDRTAAEARHMLKESADRLTGSVVEIGHMVQSSNEIGAEIAGFSKSLADVDNIAEEISTIARQTNLLALNAAIEAARAGDAGKGFAVVATEVRALSLQTSKATGSIQQTLDELRVKIDRLSAVGSDARDSAAGVRDKSEAMRGAFENMEHVITRILDSSTVMANTTEAVDQQCAGFVEKLGEMSAEVAGSNIRLQQAAKRVDSVVGLSETLIQLTASAGVKTADSRWIEEAQSVARQISGAFERAVAEGQIGLDALFDRRYRPIPGTDPAQVMAAFTELADRLLPPIQEPVTALDERIAFCAAIDENGYLPTHNRKFSQAQRPGDSVWNTANCRNRRIFADRVGLAAGRSTAPFLVQTYRRDMGGGNFVMMKDISAPITVRGRHWGGLRLAIKV
;
A
#
# COMPACT_ATOMS: atom_id res chain seq x y z
N MET A 1 -1.27 -53.33 11.54
CA MET A 1 -1.16 -54.80 11.41
C MET A 1 -0.95 -55.48 12.78
N HIS A 2 -1.70 -55.05 13.81
CA HIS A 2 -1.60 -55.60 15.18
C HIS A 2 -2.99 -55.86 15.81
N ALA A 3 -4.07 -55.82 15.01
CA ALA A 3 -5.46 -55.96 15.47
C ALA A 3 -6.14 -57.26 15.02
N LEU A 4 -5.40 -58.21 14.43
CA LEU A 4 -5.95 -59.42 13.80
C LEU A 4 -5.51 -60.73 14.48
N LYS A 5 -4.88 -60.66 15.65
CA LYS A 5 -4.36 -61.84 16.38
C LYS A 5 -5.09 -62.15 17.69
N ALA A 6 -6.23 -61.52 17.96
CA ALA A 6 -7.00 -61.72 19.20
C ALA A 6 -8.35 -62.41 18.97
N ILE A 7 -8.61 -62.96 17.77
CA ILE A 7 -9.91 -63.55 17.40
C ILE A 7 -9.90 -65.09 17.46
N ASP A 8 -8.73 -65.75 17.47
CA ASP A 8 -8.63 -67.22 17.41
C ASP A 8 -8.56 -67.95 18.78
N ASP A 9 -8.44 -67.24 19.90
CA ASP A 9 -8.32 -67.86 21.24
C ASP A 9 -9.66 -68.11 21.96
N LEU A 10 -10.81 -68.02 21.27
CA LEU A 10 -12.15 -68.19 21.85
C LEU A 10 -12.86 -69.50 21.45
N ALA A 11 -12.17 -70.46 20.84
CA ALA A 11 -12.77 -71.69 20.31
C ALA A 11 -12.78 -72.90 21.29
N GLY A 12 -12.84 -72.67 22.60
CA GLY A 12 -12.77 -73.77 23.57
C GLY A 12 -13.28 -73.45 24.97
N GLU A 13 -14.55 -73.06 25.12
CA GLU A 13 -15.23 -73.11 26.43
C GLU A 13 -16.62 -73.76 26.34
N PRO A 14 -17.04 -74.53 27.38
CA PRO A 14 -18.26 -75.31 27.34
C PRO A 14 -19.51 -74.42 27.39
N ALA A 15 -20.57 -74.90 26.74
CA ALA A 15 -21.88 -74.29 26.60
C ALA A 15 -22.30 -73.41 27.80
N VAL A 16 -22.22 -72.09 27.60
CA VAL A 16 -22.79 -71.08 28.50
C VAL A 16 -24.31 -71.30 28.54
N LYS A 17 -24.81 -71.64 29.72
CA LYS A 17 -26.25 -71.65 30.01
C LYS A 17 -26.87 -70.32 29.56
N ALA A 18 -27.98 -70.40 28.85
CA ALA A 18 -28.82 -69.27 28.50
C ALA A 18 -29.42 -68.59 29.75
N GLY A 19 -28.61 -67.77 30.42
CA GLY A 19 -29.06 -66.63 31.23
C GLY A 19 -28.71 -65.38 30.44
N GLY A 20 -29.62 -64.42 30.33
CA GLY A 20 -29.32 -63.12 29.71
C GLY A 20 -28.08 -62.47 30.35
N PRO A 21 -27.51 -61.43 29.71
CA PRO A 21 -26.36 -60.73 30.26
C PRO A 21 -26.63 -60.34 31.73
N ASP A 22 -25.64 -60.56 32.60
CA ASP A 22 -25.71 -60.17 34.00
C ASP A 22 -26.20 -58.70 34.09
N PRO A 23 -27.35 -58.42 34.72
CA PRO A 23 -27.92 -57.08 34.80
C PRO A 23 -26.95 -56.05 35.37
N GLU A 24 -26.04 -56.46 36.26
CA GLU A 24 -25.03 -55.59 36.85
C GLU A 24 -23.90 -55.26 35.86
N ALA A 25 -23.43 -56.26 35.09
CA ALA A 25 -22.48 -56.06 34.00
C ALA A 25 -23.05 -55.17 32.89
N LEU A 26 -24.31 -55.36 32.50
CA LEU A 26 -24.99 -54.52 31.51
C LEU A 26 -25.10 -53.06 31.99
N ARG A 27 -25.43 -52.86 33.27
CA ARG A 27 -25.49 -51.53 33.90
C ARG A 27 -24.13 -50.83 33.89
N HIS A 28 -23.06 -51.55 34.21
CA HIS A 28 -21.70 -51.00 34.18
C HIS A 28 -21.27 -50.61 32.76
N ILE A 29 -21.60 -51.42 31.74
CA ILE A 29 -21.35 -51.10 30.33
C ILE A 29 -22.10 -49.84 29.90
N LEU A 30 -23.39 -49.74 30.25
CA LEU A 30 -24.20 -48.57 29.93
C LEU A 30 -23.71 -47.30 30.62
N GLN A 31 -23.23 -47.40 31.86
CA GLN A 31 -22.64 -46.25 32.57
C GLN A 31 -21.37 -45.77 31.87
N ARG A 32 -20.45 -46.68 31.52
CA ARG A 32 -19.24 -46.34 30.75
C ARG A 32 -19.59 -45.75 29.38
N LEU A 33 -20.59 -46.30 28.70
CA LEU A 33 -21.04 -45.76 27.40
C LEU A 33 -21.55 -44.32 27.52
N ALA A 34 -22.27 -44.00 28.60
CA ALA A 34 -22.74 -42.64 28.87
C ALA A 34 -21.59 -41.66 29.16
N GLU A 35 -20.59 -42.09 29.95
CA GLU A 35 -19.39 -41.31 30.25
C GLU A 35 -18.58 -41.02 28.97
N GLU A 36 -18.33 -42.05 28.15
CA GLU A 36 -17.63 -41.90 26.87
C GLU A 36 -18.42 -41.04 25.87
N ALA A 37 -19.75 -41.22 25.77
CA ALA A 37 -20.59 -40.41 24.91
C ALA A 37 -20.58 -38.93 25.32
N SER A 38 -20.58 -38.66 26.63
CA SER A 38 -20.46 -37.31 27.19
C SER A 38 -19.13 -36.65 26.82
N THR A 39 -18.01 -37.35 27.06
CA THR A 39 -16.67 -36.84 26.71
C THR A 39 -16.55 -36.59 25.21
N LEU A 40 -17.02 -37.53 24.39
CA LEU A 40 -17.06 -37.38 22.94
C LEU A 40 -17.85 -36.15 22.49
N GLY A 41 -18.99 -35.86 23.13
CA GLY A 41 -19.79 -34.68 22.82
C GLY A 41 -19.06 -33.36 23.10
N ILE A 42 -18.25 -33.30 24.17
CA ILE A 42 -17.43 -32.13 24.51
C ILE A 42 -16.33 -31.91 23.47
N ASP A 43 -15.58 -32.97 23.16
CA ASP A 43 -14.47 -32.91 22.20
C ASP A 43 -14.97 -32.51 20.80
N LEU A 44 -16.13 -33.03 20.36
CA LEU A 44 -16.69 -32.70 19.06
C LEU A 44 -17.15 -31.25 18.95
N VAL A 45 -17.69 -30.67 20.03
CA VAL A 45 -18.08 -29.26 20.04
C VAL A 45 -16.86 -28.35 19.99
N ASP A 46 -15.74 -28.74 20.61
CA ASP A 46 -14.48 -28.02 20.49
C ASP A 46 -13.93 -28.09 19.05
N ILE A 47 -13.94 -29.29 18.46
CA ILE A 47 -13.57 -29.50 17.04
C ILE A 47 -14.46 -28.66 16.11
N ALA A 48 -15.77 -28.60 16.35
CA ALA A 48 -16.69 -27.76 15.57
C ALA A 48 -16.29 -26.28 15.65
N GLY A 49 -15.87 -25.82 16.83
CA GLY A 49 -15.33 -24.49 17.06
C GLY A 49 -14.07 -24.22 16.24
N ALA A 50 -13.09 -25.11 16.31
CA ALA A 50 -11.86 -24.99 15.55
C ALA A 50 -12.09 -24.97 14.02
N ILE A 51 -13.08 -25.74 13.53
CA ILE A 51 -13.47 -25.73 12.12
C ILE A 51 -14.06 -24.37 11.71
N GLN A 52 -14.91 -23.77 12.55
CA GLN A 52 -15.48 -22.44 12.29
C GLN A 52 -14.41 -21.35 12.26
N ASP A 53 -13.47 -21.39 13.20
CA ASP A 53 -12.34 -20.47 13.25
C ASP A 53 -11.47 -20.60 11.99
N MET A 54 -11.20 -21.84 11.56
CA MET A 54 -10.44 -22.10 10.35
C MET A 54 -11.18 -21.65 9.08
N ALA A 55 -12.51 -21.80 9.02
CA ALA A 55 -13.32 -21.28 7.91
C ALA A 55 -13.27 -19.74 7.86
N GLY A 56 -13.32 -19.08 9.01
CA GLY A 56 -13.14 -17.63 9.13
C GLY A 56 -11.76 -17.15 8.67
N MET A 57 -10.70 -17.89 9.02
CA MET A 57 -9.34 -17.64 8.52
C MET A 57 -9.26 -17.82 7.00
N SER A 58 -9.84 -18.89 6.47
CA SER A 58 -9.86 -19.21 5.04
C SER A 58 -10.53 -18.09 4.22
N ALA A 59 -11.65 -17.55 4.69
CA ALA A 59 -12.31 -16.40 4.05
C ALA A 59 -11.43 -15.14 4.06
N ARG A 60 -10.69 -14.88 5.15
CA ARG A 60 -9.74 -13.76 5.20
C ARG A 60 -8.59 -13.94 4.22
N HIS A 61 -8.05 -15.15 4.09
CA HIS A 61 -7.00 -15.45 3.10
C HIS A 61 -7.50 -15.24 1.67
N ALA A 62 -8.73 -15.66 1.35
CA ALA A 62 -9.30 -15.43 0.01
C ALA A 62 -9.37 -13.94 -0.34
N SER A 63 -9.83 -13.10 0.60
CA SER A 63 -9.86 -11.64 0.42
C SER A 63 -8.45 -11.04 0.28
N ALA A 64 -7.49 -11.53 1.07
CA ALA A 64 -6.10 -11.10 0.97
C ALA A 64 -5.49 -11.44 -0.40
N PHE A 65 -5.73 -12.63 -0.93
CA PHE A 65 -5.22 -13.02 -2.26
C PHE A 65 -5.84 -12.21 -3.39
N ASP A 66 -7.14 -11.91 -3.34
CA ASP A 66 -7.78 -10.99 -4.30
C ASP A 66 -7.11 -9.60 -4.27
N HIS A 67 -6.88 -9.06 -3.07
CA HIS A 67 -6.22 -7.77 -2.91
C HIS A 67 -4.79 -7.77 -3.46
N VAL A 68 -4.00 -8.79 -3.13
CA VAL A 68 -2.61 -8.92 -3.63
C VAL A 68 -2.58 -9.10 -5.15
N THR A 69 -3.54 -9.84 -5.73
CA THR A 69 -3.65 -10.02 -7.18
C THR A 69 -3.90 -8.68 -7.88
N ARG A 70 -4.82 -7.85 -7.37
CA ARG A 70 -5.08 -6.51 -7.91
C ARG A 70 -3.84 -5.61 -7.83
N THR A 71 -3.11 -5.68 -6.72
CA THR A 71 -1.85 -4.93 -6.57
C THR A 71 -0.79 -5.39 -7.59
N ALA A 72 -0.62 -6.70 -7.80
CA ALA A 72 0.31 -7.23 -8.80
C ALA A 72 -0.03 -6.75 -10.23
N LEU A 73 -1.31 -6.74 -10.59
CA LEU A 73 -1.77 -6.23 -11.89
C LEU A 73 -1.50 -4.73 -12.05
N SER A 74 -1.67 -3.94 -10.99
CA SER A 74 -1.36 -2.50 -10.99
C SER A 74 0.14 -2.22 -11.12
N ILE A 75 0.99 -3.06 -10.51
CA ILE A 75 2.44 -3.01 -10.69
C ILE A 75 2.78 -3.28 -12.17
N ALA A 76 2.22 -4.33 -12.77
CA ALA A 76 2.45 -4.65 -14.18
C ALA A 76 2.02 -3.52 -15.13
N GLU A 77 0.93 -2.82 -14.83
CA GLU A 77 0.49 -1.65 -15.59
C GLU A 77 1.45 -0.46 -15.45
N THR A 78 1.87 -0.14 -14.22
CA THR A 78 2.84 0.93 -13.97
C THR A 78 4.17 0.62 -14.67
N ASN A 79 4.59 -0.64 -14.63
CA ASN A 79 5.79 -1.13 -15.29
C ASN A 79 5.72 -0.99 -16.82
N ARG A 80 4.55 -1.23 -17.43
CA ARG A 80 4.31 -0.91 -18.85
C ARG A 80 4.45 0.58 -19.16
N SER A 81 4.00 1.47 -18.26
CA SER A 81 4.21 2.92 -18.43
C SER A 81 5.71 3.28 -18.41
N VAL A 82 6.48 2.66 -17.53
CA VAL A 82 7.94 2.84 -17.48
C VAL A 82 8.59 2.40 -18.81
N ALA A 83 8.17 1.28 -19.38
CA ALA A 83 8.66 0.83 -20.69
C ALA A 83 8.43 1.87 -21.80
N VAL A 84 7.28 2.56 -21.79
CA VAL A 84 6.98 3.62 -22.75
C VAL A 84 7.89 4.83 -22.55
N SER A 85 8.06 5.29 -21.30
CA SER A 85 8.95 6.42 -20.97
C SER A 85 10.41 6.13 -21.30
N LEU A 86 10.86 4.87 -21.21
CA LEU A 86 12.20 4.46 -21.64
C LEU A 86 12.40 4.65 -23.14
N ARG A 87 11.45 4.23 -23.96
CA ARG A 87 11.52 4.42 -25.42
C ARG A 87 11.59 5.90 -25.81
N GLU A 88 10.86 6.74 -25.09
CA GLU A 88 10.92 8.19 -25.28
C GLU A 88 12.27 8.78 -24.85
N THR A 89 12.84 8.26 -23.76
CA THR A 89 14.19 8.63 -23.30
C THR A 89 15.24 8.26 -24.34
N ASP A 90 15.18 7.05 -24.90
CA ASP A 90 16.09 6.60 -25.97
C ASP A 90 16.01 7.50 -27.20
N ARG A 91 14.79 7.84 -27.64
CA ARG A 91 14.57 8.74 -28.77
C ARG A 91 15.19 10.12 -28.50
N THR A 92 14.92 10.69 -27.34
CA THR A 92 15.40 12.03 -26.96
C THR A 92 16.93 12.04 -26.82
N ALA A 93 17.52 11.00 -26.24
CA ALA A 93 18.96 10.84 -26.13
C ALA A 93 19.63 10.70 -27.52
N ALA A 94 19.01 9.96 -28.44
CA ALA A 94 19.50 9.83 -29.81
C ALA A 94 19.45 11.16 -30.58
N GLU A 95 18.36 11.92 -30.44
CA GLU A 95 18.23 13.28 -31.01
C GLU A 95 19.26 14.25 -30.43
N ALA A 96 19.47 14.23 -29.11
CA ALA A 96 20.48 15.03 -28.46
C ALA A 96 21.89 14.70 -28.96
N ARG A 97 22.22 13.42 -29.15
CA ARG A 97 23.50 12.99 -29.72
C ARG A 97 23.70 13.51 -31.14
N HIS A 98 22.66 13.48 -31.96
CA HIS A 98 22.72 14.03 -33.32
C HIS A 98 22.98 15.54 -33.31
N MET A 99 22.24 16.30 -32.50
CA MET A 99 22.43 17.75 -32.36
C MET A 99 23.81 18.14 -31.84
N LEU A 100 24.36 17.36 -30.89
CA LEU A 100 25.72 17.58 -30.40
C LEU A 100 26.76 17.37 -31.48
N LYS A 101 26.63 16.30 -32.27
CA LYS A 101 27.55 16.02 -33.37
C LYS A 101 27.54 17.15 -34.40
N GLU A 102 26.36 17.59 -34.81
CA GLU A 102 26.22 18.73 -35.73
C GLU A 102 26.84 20.01 -35.14
N SER A 103 26.62 20.26 -33.84
CA SER A 103 27.18 21.42 -33.15
C SER A 103 28.71 21.37 -33.06
N ALA A 104 29.28 20.19 -32.82
CA ALA A 104 30.72 19.96 -32.79
C ALA A 104 31.36 20.14 -34.17
N ASP A 105 30.71 19.66 -35.24
CA ASP A 105 31.16 19.85 -36.62
C ASP A 105 31.18 21.35 -36.98
N ARG A 106 30.12 22.09 -36.64
CA ARG A 106 30.05 23.55 -36.85
C ARG A 106 31.12 24.30 -36.07
N LEU A 107 31.34 23.94 -34.81
CA LEU A 107 32.39 24.53 -33.97
C LEU A 107 33.79 24.30 -34.56
N THR A 108 34.04 23.10 -35.09
CA THR A 108 35.30 22.77 -35.77
C THR A 108 35.50 23.67 -36.99
N GLY A 109 34.46 23.90 -37.79
CA GLY A 109 34.49 24.85 -38.89
C GLY A 109 34.83 26.28 -38.43
N SER A 110 34.19 26.77 -37.38
CA SER A 110 34.46 28.11 -36.84
C SER A 110 35.90 28.27 -36.34
N VAL A 111 36.50 27.24 -35.74
CA VAL A 111 37.92 27.28 -35.31
C VAL A 111 38.86 27.44 -36.50
N VAL A 112 38.56 26.78 -37.63
CA VAL A 112 39.35 26.93 -38.87
C VAL A 112 39.25 28.36 -39.41
N GLU A 113 38.04 28.94 -39.46
CA GLU A 113 37.83 30.33 -39.90
C GLU A 113 38.56 31.34 -39.01
N ILE A 114 38.55 31.14 -37.68
CA ILE A 114 39.32 31.98 -36.74
C ILE A 114 40.83 31.86 -37.00
N GLY A 115 41.31 30.65 -37.31
CA GLY A 115 42.71 30.44 -37.70
C GLY A 115 43.10 31.29 -38.91
N HIS A 116 42.25 31.32 -39.94
CA HIS A 116 42.45 32.19 -41.10
C HIS A 116 42.44 33.68 -40.73
N MET A 117 41.53 34.10 -39.85
CA MET A 117 41.46 35.50 -39.39
C MET A 117 42.72 35.93 -38.61
N VAL A 118 43.28 35.06 -37.76
CA VAL A 118 44.54 35.32 -37.05
C VAL A 118 45.68 35.49 -38.06
N GLN A 119 45.76 34.61 -39.06
CA GLN A 119 46.76 34.70 -40.11
C GLN A 119 46.65 36.02 -40.89
N SER A 120 45.45 36.39 -41.35
CA SER A 120 45.25 37.65 -42.08
C SER A 120 45.58 38.87 -41.22
N SER A 121 45.28 38.85 -39.92
CA SER A 121 45.68 39.94 -39.03
C SER A 121 47.20 40.02 -38.85
N ASN A 122 47.90 38.89 -38.79
CA ASN A 122 49.38 38.83 -38.82
C ASN A 122 49.96 39.47 -40.07
N GLU A 123 49.44 39.12 -41.24
CA GLU A 123 49.85 39.69 -42.54
C GLU A 123 49.61 41.22 -42.59
N ILE A 124 48.42 41.68 -42.19
CA ILE A 124 48.09 43.11 -42.14
C ILE A 124 49.06 43.88 -41.23
N GLY A 125 49.37 43.34 -40.04
CA GLY A 125 50.31 44.02 -39.15
C GLY A 125 51.74 44.06 -39.68
N ALA A 126 52.16 43.06 -40.45
CA ALA A 126 53.46 43.08 -41.13
C ALA A 126 53.51 44.18 -42.21
N GLU A 127 52.45 44.31 -43.00
CA GLU A 127 52.31 45.38 -44.01
C GLU A 127 52.31 46.77 -43.36
N ILE A 128 51.58 46.96 -42.25
CA ILE A 128 51.55 48.22 -41.50
C ILE A 128 52.95 48.59 -40.98
N ALA A 129 53.71 47.61 -40.46
CA ALA A 129 55.08 47.83 -40.03
C ALA A 129 55.99 48.23 -41.21
N GLY A 130 55.79 47.62 -42.38
CA GLY A 130 56.44 48.01 -43.63
C GLY A 130 56.13 49.46 -44.03
N PHE A 131 54.86 49.86 -44.03
CA PHE A 131 54.43 51.23 -44.32
C PHE A 131 55.02 52.25 -43.34
N SER A 132 55.07 51.92 -42.05
CA SER A 132 55.66 52.79 -41.03
C SER A 132 57.13 53.08 -41.32
N LYS A 133 57.89 52.04 -41.72
CA LYS A 133 59.29 52.19 -42.13
C LYS A 133 59.43 53.07 -43.38
N SER A 134 58.64 52.82 -44.42
CA SER A 134 58.70 53.63 -45.65
C SER A 134 58.35 55.09 -45.41
N LEU A 135 57.38 55.39 -44.53
CA LEU A 135 57.06 56.78 -44.17
C LEU A 135 58.19 57.45 -43.39
N ALA A 136 58.88 56.73 -42.49
CA ALA A 136 60.05 57.26 -41.80
C ALA A 136 61.19 57.61 -42.77
N ASP A 137 61.39 56.80 -43.82
CA ASP A 137 62.36 57.09 -44.86
C ASP A 137 61.97 58.35 -45.66
N VAL A 138 60.68 58.50 -46.01
CA VAL A 138 60.17 59.71 -46.70
C VAL A 138 60.28 60.96 -45.82
N ASP A 139 60.08 60.82 -44.51
CA ASP A 139 60.23 61.88 -43.51
C ASP A 139 61.65 62.44 -43.48
N ASN A 140 62.65 61.54 -43.41
CA ASN A 140 64.07 61.90 -43.44
C ASN A 140 64.43 62.66 -44.74
N ILE A 141 63.91 62.20 -45.88
CA ILE A 141 64.13 62.86 -47.18
C ILE A 141 63.47 64.25 -47.19
N ALA A 142 62.25 64.38 -46.68
CA ALA A 142 61.55 65.68 -46.62
C ALA A 142 62.29 66.69 -45.72
N GLU A 143 62.86 66.23 -44.60
CA GLU A 143 63.69 67.05 -43.71
C GLU A 143 65.01 67.48 -44.37
N GLU A 144 65.66 66.57 -45.10
CA GLU A 144 66.87 66.88 -45.87
C GLU A 144 66.59 67.95 -46.93
N ILE A 145 65.52 67.79 -47.72
CA ILE A 145 65.10 68.79 -48.73
C ILE A 145 64.76 70.12 -48.06
N SER A 146 64.08 70.10 -46.91
CA SER A 146 63.76 71.31 -46.13
C SER A 146 65.03 72.04 -45.68
N THR A 147 66.05 71.29 -45.28
CA THR A 147 67.37 71.82 -44.89
C THR A 147 68.10 72.43 -46.09
N ILE A 148 68.12 71.72 -47.23
CA ILE A 148 68.68 72.24 -48.49
C ILE A 148 67.98 73.53 -48.90
N ALA A 149 66.65 73.57 -48.91
CA ALA A 149 65.88 74.75 -49.25
C ALA A 149 66.21 75.95 -48.34
N ARG A 150 66.38 75.71 -47.03
CA ARG A 150 66.77 76.76 -46.06
C ARG A 150 68.18 77.29 -46.33
N GLN A 151 69.13 76.41 -46.65
CA GLN A 151 70.49 76.78 -47.05
C GLN A 151 70.50 77.55 -48.37
N THR A 152 69.73 77.10 -49.37
CA THR A 152 69.57 77.78 -50.66
C THR A 152 68.96 79.17 -50.49
N ASN A 153 67.96 79.33 -49.60
CA ASN A 153 67.36 80.62 -49.29
C ASN A 153 68.38 81.57 -48.64
N LEU A 154 69.23 81.08 -47.74
CA LEU A 154 70.33 81.86 -47.14
C LEU A 154 71.39 82.26 -48.18
N LEU A 155 71.78 81.33 -49.06
CA LEU A 155 72.70 81.60 -50.17
C LEU A 155 72.14 82.64 -51.13
N ALA A 156 70.87 82.51 -51.51
CA ALA A 156 70.16 83.44 -52.39
C ALA A 156 69.99 84.82 -51.74
N LEU A 157 69.75 84.89 -50.43
CA LEU A 157 69.75 86.14 -49.67
C LEU A 157 71.11 86.82 -49.70
N ASN A 158 72.19 86.09 -49.43
CA ASN A 158 73.55 86.63 -49.48
C ASN A 158 73.91 87.11 -50.90
N ALA A 159 73.53 86.36 -51.93
CA ALA A 159 73.71 86.75 -53.33
C ALA A 159 72.90 88.00 -53.70
N ALA A 160 71.66 88.13 -53.21
CA ALA A 160 70.83 89.32 -53.43
C ALA A 160 71.41 90.56 -52.75
N ILE A 161 71.98 90.41 -51.54
CA ILE A 161 72.68 91.49 -50.83
C ILE A 161 73.92 91.94 -51.62
N GLU A 162 74.74 91.00 -52.08
CA GLU A 162 75.97 91.34 -52.82
C GLU A 162 75.66 91.92 -54.21
N ALA A 163 74.60 91.45 -54.87
CA ALA A 163 74.10 92.03 -56.12
C ALA A 163 73.60 93.47 -55.94
N ALA A 164 72.94 93.78 -54.81
CA ALA A 164 72.57 95.16 -54.46
C ALA A 164 73.79 96.04 -54.17
N ARG A 165 74.86 95.45 -53.61
CA ARG A 165 76.12 96.12 -53.29
C ARG A 165 76.95 96.49 -54.53
N ALA A 166 76.83 95.70 -55.60
CA ALA A 166 77.49 95.93 -56.89
C ALA A 166 76.81 97.02 -57.76
N GLY A 167 75.72 97.64 -57.30
CA GLY A 167 75.05 98.75 -58.00
C GLY A 167 74.51 98.35 -59.38
N ASP A 168 74.75 99.18 -60.41
CA ASP A 168 74.20 98.97 -61.76
C ASP A 168 74.72 97.68 -62.44
N ALA A 169 75.93 97.21 -62.09
CA ALA A 169 76.51 95.98 -62.63
C ALA A 169 75.85 94.69 -62.06
N GLY A 170 75.17 94.79 -60.91
CA GLY A 170 74.57 93.65 -60.21
C GLY A 170 73.09 93.38 -60.53
N LYS A 171 72.42 94.25 -61.32
CA LYS A 171 70.96 94.18 -61.57
C LYS A 171 70.47 92.82 -62.11
N GLY A 172 71.21 92.21 -63.04
CA GLY A 172 70.86 90.89 -63.59
C GLY A 172 70.98 89.76 -62.55
N PHE A 173 72.01 89.81 -61.70
CA PHE A 173 72.21 88.85 -60.61
C PHE A 173 71.17 89.01 -59.49
N ALA A 174 70.70 90.23 -59.23
CA ALA A 174 69.67 90.50 -58.23
C ALA A 174 68.31 89.85 -58.58
N VAL A 175 67.94 89.84 -59.86
CA VAL A 175 66.72 89.18 -60.35
C VAL A 175 66.82 87.67 -60.16
N VAL A 176 67.93 87.05 -60.59
CA VAL A 176 68.15 85.61 -60.41
C VAL A 176 68.17 85.23 -58.93
N ALA A 177 68.83 86.00 -58.08
CA ALA A 177 68.88 85.75 -56.64
C ALA A 177 67.50 85.84 -55.97
N THR A 178 66.65 86.75 -56.43
CA THR A 178 65.26 86.88 -55.94
C THR A 178 64.41 85.69 -56.38
N GLU A 179 64.57 85.21 -57.62
CA GLU A 179 63.85 84.04 -58.12
C GLU A 179 64.28 82.74 -57.39
N VAL A 180 65.59 82.55 -57.17
CA VAL A 180 66.11 81.41 -56.39
C VAL A 180 65.63 81.46 -54.93
N ARG A 181 65.55 82.66 -54.34
CA ARG A 181 64.97 82.87 -53.01
C ARG A 181 63.48 82.51 -52.98
N ALA A 182 62.70 82.94 -53.98
CA ALA A 182 61.29 82.60 -54.07
C ALA A 182 61.07 81.09 -54.22
N LEU A 183 61.86 80.43 -55.08
CA LEU A 183 61.80 78.99 -55.30
C LEU A 183 62.18 78.21 -54.03
N SER A 184 63.22 78.62 -53.31
CA SER A 184 63.62 77.97 -52.05
C SER A 184 62.57 78.12 -50.94
N LEU A 185 61.93 79.29 -50.81
CA LEU A 185 60.79 79.47 -49.89
C LEU A 185 59.58 78.62 -50.28
N GLN A 186 59.29 78.50 -51.58
CA GLN A 186 58.24 77.62 -52.08
C GLN A 186 58.56 76.14 -51.80
N THR A 187 59.81 75.71 -51.97
CA THR A 187 60.27 74.37 -51.61
C THR A 187 60.12 74.11 -50.11
N SER A 188 60.55 75.03 -49.24
CA SER A 188 60.35 74.91 -47.78
C SER A 188 58.87 74.82 -47.39
N LYS A 189 57.99 75.55 -48.08
CA LYS A 189 56.54 75.45 -47.85
C LYS A 189 56.00 74.09 -48.27
N ALA A 190 56.43 73.59 -49.43
CA ALA A 190 56.02 72.28 -49.94
C ALA A 190 56.49 71.13 -49.03
N THR A 191 57.75 71.16 -48.57
CA THR A 191 58.25 70.17 -47.62
C THR A 191 57.53 70.24 -46.28
N GLY A 192 57.16 71.44 -45.81
CA GLY A 192 56.32 71.61 -44.63
C GLY A 192 54.94 70.94 -44.76
N SER A 193 54.29 71.05 -45.93
CA SER A 193 53.02 70.34 -46.20
C SER A 193 53.19 68.82 -46.30
N ILE A 194 54.32 68.34 -46.84
CA ILE A 194 54.66 66.91 -46.84
C ILE A 194 54.79 66.41 -45.39
N GLN A 195 55.54 67.12 -44.55
CA GLN A 195 55.75 66.80 -43.14
C GLN A 195 54.41 66.65 -42.39
N GLN A 196 53.51 67.62 -42.55
CA GLN A 196 52.17 67.56 -41.95
C GLN A 196 51.39 66.32 -42.42
N THR A 197 51.47 65.99 -43.71
CA THR A 197 50.79 64.80 -44.26
C THR A 197 51.38 63.50 -43.70
N LEU A 198 52.70 63.44 -43.52
CA LEU A 198 53.38 62.30 -42.91
C LEU A 198 52.98 62.10 -41.45
N ASP A 199 52.85 63.19 -40.68
CA ASP A 199 52.37 63.14 -39.30
C ASP A 199 50.92 62.62 -39.22
N GLU A 200 50.04 63.07 -40.11
CA GLU A 200 48.66 62.54 -40.21
C GLU A 200 48.64 61.05 -40.58
N LEU A 201 49.53 60.60 -41.48
CA LEU A 201 49.66 59.20 -41.88
C LEU A 201 50.21 58.33 -40.74
N ARG A 202 51.18 58.84 -39.97
CA ARG A 202 51.71 58.16 -38.77
C ARG A 202 50.60 57.87 -37.76
N VAL A 203 49.79 58.88 -37.43
CA VAL A 203 48.64 58.70 -36.50
C VAL A 203 47.66 57.64 -37.02
N LYS A 204 47.39 57.60 -38.33
CA LYS A 204 46.51 56.58 -38.92
C LYS A 204 47.12 55.18 -38.85
N ILE A 205 48.42 55.05 -39.08
CA ILE A 205 49.15 53.78 -38.97
C ILE A 205 49.16 53.26 -37.54
N ASP A 206 49.42 54.12 -36.56
CA ASP A 206 49.40 53.74 -35.14
C ASP A 206 48.01 53.23 -34.75
N ARG A 207 46.96 53.90 -35.22
CA ARG A 207 45.57 53.45 -35.02
C ARG A 207 45.29 52.11 -35.70
N LEU A 208 45.74 51.91 -36.94
CA LEU A 208 45.56 50.64 -37.65
C LEU A 208 46.32 49.49 -36.96
N SER A 209 47.51 49.77 -36.43
CA SER A 209 48.30 48.81 -35.65
C SER A 209 47.56 48.40 -34.37
N ALA A 210 47.01 49.36 -33.63
CA ALA A 210 46.20 49.08 -32.44
C ALA A 210 44.98 48.22 -32.77
N VAL A 211 44.21 48.59 -33.80
CA VAL A 211 43.04 47.80 -34.26
C VAL A 211 43.43 46.39 -34.68
N GLY A 212 44.56 46.23 -35.37
CA GLY A 212 45.08 44.91 -35.75
C GLY A 212 45.45 44.05 -34.54
N SER A 213 46.06 44.65 -33.51
CA SER A 213 46.35 43.98 -32.24
C SER A 213 45.07 43.54 -31.53
N ASP A 214 44.09 44.43 -31.37
CA ASP A 214 42.81 44.12 -30.74
C ASP A 214 42.06 42.99 -31.48
N ALA A 215 42.16 42.96 -32.82
CA ALA A 215 41.59 41.89 -33.64
C ALA A 215 42.28 40.54 -33.38
N ARG A 216 43.60 40.51 -33.21
CA ARG A 216 44.34 39.27 -32.85
C ARG A 216 43.95 38.77 -31.47
N ASP A 217 43.90 39.66 -30.48
CA ASP A 217 43.54 39.30 -29.11
C ASP A 217 42.10 38.78 -29.03
N SER A 218 41.19 39.43 -29.77
CA SER A 218 39.81 38.96 -29.90
C SER A 218 39.73 37.58 -30.55
N ALA A 219 40.47 37.35 -31.63
CA ALA A 219 40.51 36.06 -32.31
C ALA A 219 41.07 34.94 -31.41
N ALA A 220 42.13 35.22 -30.64
CA ALA A 220 42.67 34.30 -29.65
C ALA A 220 41.63 33.97 -28.57
N GLY A 221 40.93 34.99 -28.05
CA GLY A 221 39.85 34.80 -27.08
C GLY A 221 38.68 33.96 -27.59
N VAL A 222 38.30 34.09 -28.88
CA VAL A 222 37.27 33.23 -29.47
C VAL A 222 37.78 31.79 -29.65
N ARG A 223 39.05 31.61 -30.05
CA ARG A 223 39.65 30.27 -30.15
C ARG A 223 39.62 29.54 -28.80
N ASP A 224 40.08 30.18 -27.73
CA ASP A 224 40.15 29.56 -26.40
C ASP A 224 38.73 29.19 -25.88
N LYS A 225 37.73 30.05 -26.12
CA LYS A 225 36.31 29.72 -25.84
C LYS A 225 35.80 28.55 -26.66
N SER A 226 36.25 28.43 -27.91
CA SER A 226 35.87 27.32 -28.78
C SER A 226 36.48 26.00 -28.30
N GLU A 227 37.70 26.00 -27.76
CA GLU A 227 38.31 24.81 -27.16
C GLU A 227 37.57 24.38 -25.89
N ALA A 228 37.18 25.33 -25.03
CA ALA A 228 36.36 25.03 -23.86
C ALA A 228 34.99 24.43 -24.27
N MET A 229 34.38 24.94 -25.33
CA MET A 229 33.13 24.41 -25.88
C MET A 229 33.28 22.97 -26.40
N ARG A 230 34.41 22.66 -27.06
CA ARG A 230 34.72 21.29 -27.51
C ARG A 230 34.76 20.32 -26.34
N GLY A 231 35.45 20.67 -25.25
CA GLY A 231 35.47 19.85 -24.03
C GLY A 231 34.08 19.71 -23.38
N ALA A 232 33.22 20.73 -23.47
CA ALA A 232 31.84 20.63 -23.01
C ALA A 232 31.02 19.64 -23.86
N PHE A 233 31.20 19.60 -25.18
CA PHE A 233 30.53 18.64 -26.05
C PHE A 233 30.97 17.20 -25.79
N GLU A 234 32.26 16.95 -25.59
CA GLU A 234 32.77 15.62 -25.21
C GLU A 234 32.13 15.13 -23.89
N ASN A 235 32.04 16.02 -22.89
CA ASN A 235 31.35 15.71 -21.64
C ASN A 235 29.86 15.40 -21.84
N MET A 236 29.16 16.15 -22.70
CA MET A 236 27.75 15.88 -23.00
C MET A 236 27.57 14.54 -23.73
N GLU A 237 28.47 14.17 -24.63
CA GLU A 237 28.47 12.86 -25.30
C GLU A 237 28.60 11.70 -24.29
N HIS A 238 29.49 11.84 -23.30
CA HIS A 238 29.60 10.89 -22.20
C HIS A 238 28.32 10.78 -21.38
N VAL A 239 27.66 11.90 -21.07
CA VAL A 239 26.39 11.91 -20.32
C VAL A 239 25.30 11.19 -21.11
N ILE A 240 25.16 11.47 -22.42
CA ILE A 240 24.17 10.81 -23.26
C ILE A 240 24.41 9.30 -23.35
N THR A 241 25.68 8.89 -23.48
CA THR A 241 26.02 7.47 -23.50
C THR A 241 25.57 6.77 -22.21
N ARG A 242 25.83 7.39 -21.04
CA ARG A 242 25.37 6.87 -19.75
C ARG A 242 23.84 6.80 -19.64
N ILE A 243 23.11 7.75 -20.24
CA ILE A 243 21.65 7.73 -20.28
C ILE A 243 21.16 6.52 -21.08
N LEU A 244 21.75 6.26 -22.25
CA LEU A 244 21.38 5.12 -23.10
C LEU A 244 21.71 3.76 -22.43
N ASP A 245 22.86 3.66 -21.77
CA ASP A 245 23.23 2.46 -21.00
C ASP A 245 22.24 2.22 -19.85
N SER A 246 21.89 3.28 -19.11
CA SER A 246 20.91 3.21 -18.03
C SER A 246 19.53 2.83 -18.54
N SER A 247 19.12 3.35 -19.70
CA SER A 247 17.85 3.02 -20.35
C SER A 247 17.79 1.53 -20.70
N THR A 248 18.87 0.97 -21.24
CA THR A 248 18.99 -0.46 -21.56
C THR A 248 18.86 -1.34 -20.31
N VAL A 249 19.55 -1.01 -19.22
CA VAL A 249 19.44 -1.74 -17.94
C VAL A 249 18.02 -1.68 -17.40
N MET A 250 17.38 -0.52 -17.50
CA MET A 250 16.03 -0.30 -16.99
C MET A 250 14.98 -1.03 -17.86
N ALA A 251 15.20 -1.14 -19.17
CA ALA A 251 14.37 -1.96 -20.05
C ALA A 251 14.41 -3.45 -19.67
N ASN A 252 15.60 -4.00 -19.41
CA ASN A 252 15.74 -5.38 -18.96
C ASN A 252 15.07 -5.61 -17.59
N THR A 253 15.18 -4.64 -16.69
CA THR A 253 14.52 -4.69 -15.37
C THR A 253 13.00 -4.66 -15.52
N THR A 254 12.49 -3.82 -16.43
CA THR A 254 11.06 -3.73 -16.73
C THR A 254 10.54 -5.07 -17.27
N GLU A 255 11.26 -5.72 -18.17
CA GLU A 255 10.89 -7.06 -18.66
C GLU A 255 10.90 -8.11 -17.54
N ALA A 256 11.91 -8.11 -16.67
CA ALA A 256 11.99 -9.02 -15.54
C ALA A 256 10.82 -8.84 -14.54
N VAL A 257 10.44 -7.59 -14.26
CA VAL A 257 9.29 -7.27 -13.39
C VAL A 257 7.99 -7.77 -14.01
N ASP A 258 7.82 -7.65 -15.33
CA ASP A 258 6.61 -8.13 -16.02
C ASP A 258 6.48 -9.66 -15.91
N GLN A 259 7.56 -10.40 -16.17
CA GLN A 259 7.61 -11.86 -16.00
C GLN A 259 7.35 -12.29 -14.55
N GLN A 260 7.93 -11.58 -13.57
CA GLN A 260 7.71 -11.86 -12.16
C GLN A 260 6.26 -11.59 -11.74
N CYS A 261 5.65 -10.50 -12.21
CA CYS A 261 4.25 -10.20 -11.94
C CYS A 261 3.33 -11.26 -12.52
N ALA A 262 3.58 -11.70 -13.76
CA ALA A 262 2.80 -12.77 -14.40
C ALA A 262 2.88 -14.08 -13.60
N GLY A 263 4.09 -14.53 -13.26
CA GLY A 263 4.28 -15.76 -12.46
C GLY A 263 3.75 -15.63 -11.02
N PHE A 264 3.73 -14.43 -10.45
CA PHE A 264 3.15 -14.18 -9.13
C PHE A 264 1.61 -14.26 -9.16
N VAL A 265 0.98 -13.67 -10.18
CA VAL A 265 -0.49 -13.77 -10.38
C VAL A 265 -0.92 -15.22 -10.60
N GLU A 266 -0.17 -15.99 -11.38
CA GLU A 266 -0.43 -17.42 -11.58
C GLU A 266 -0.44 -18.20 -10.25
N LYS A 267 0.61 -18.04 -9.44
CA LYS A 267 0.71 -18.68 -8.10
C LYS A 267 -0.40 -18.24 -7.16
N LEU A 268 -0.80 -16.97 -7.18
CA LEU A 268 -1.94 -16.49 -6.39
C LEU A 268 -3.25 -17.13 -6.84
N GLY A 269 -3.41 -17.38 -8.14
CA GLY A 269 -4.53 -18.15 -8.68
C GLY A 269 -4.59 -19.56 -8.12
N GLU A 270 -3.46 -20.27 -8.08
CA GLU A 270 -3.35 -21.61 -7.48
C GLU A 270 -3.70 -21.58 -5.99
N MET A 271 -3.12 -20.65 -5.21
CA MET A 271 -3.41 -20.50 -3.78
C MET A 271 -4.87 -20.17 -3.51
N SER A 272 -5.50 -19.33 -4.35
CA SER A 272 -6.92 -18.99 -4.25
C SER A 272 -7.80 -20.22 -4.48
N ALA A 273 -7.46 -21.05 -5.49
CA ALA A 273 -8.16 -22.31 -5.74
C ALA A 273 -7.99 -23.30 -4.58
N GLU A 274 -6.81 -23.40 -3.98
CA GLU A 274 -6.56 -24.23 -2.79
C GLU A 274 -7.38 -23.78 -1.58
N VAL A 275 -7.46 -22.47 -1.34
CA VAL A 275 -8.27 -21.88 -0.27
C VAL A 275 -9.75 -22.15 -0.49
N ALA A 276 -10.26 -22.00 -1.71
CA ALA A 276 -11.64 -22.34 -2.06
C ALA A 276 -11.92 -23.84 -1.80
N GLY A 277 -10.99 -24.71 -2.21
CA GLY A 277 -11.07 -26.15 -1.92
C GLY A 277 -11.03 -26.47 -0.43
N SER A 278 -10.22 -25.76 0.36
CA SER A 278 -10.14 -25.90 1.82
C SER A 278 -11.46 -25.53 2.48
N ASN A 279 -12.09 -24.43 2.06
CA ASN A 279 -13.38 -24.01 2.58
C ASN A 279 -14.48 -25.07 2.34
N ILE A 280 -14.50 -25.70 1.17
CA ILE A 280 -15.43 -26.82 0.88
C ILE A 280 -15.18 -27.99 1.85
N ARG A 281 -13.92 -28.37 2.07
CA ARG A 281 -13.57 -29.46 3.01
C ARG A 281 -13.95 -29.12 4.45
N LEU A 282 -13.78 -27.87 4.88
CA LEU A 282 -14.17 -27.41 6.21
C LEU A 282 -15.69 -27.46 6.41
N GLN A 283 -16.47 -27.04 5.40
CA GLN A 283 -17.93 -27.17 5.44
C GLN A 283 -18.39 -28.63 5.54
N GLN A 284 -17.71 -29.55 4.82
CA GLN A 284 -17.99 -30.98 4.93
C GLN A 284 -17.61 -31.54 6.30
N ALA A 285 -16.47 -31.12 6.86
CA ALA A 285 -16.04 -31.51 8.19
C ALA A 285 -17.03 -31.02 9.26
N ALA A 286 -17.50 -29.77 9.17
CA ALA A 286 -18.50 -29.22 10.08
C ALA A 286 -19.79 -30.05 10.08
N LYS A 287 -20.30 -30.42 8.90
CA LYS A 287 -21.51 -31.28 8.78
C LYS A 287 -21.31 -32.66 9.40
N ARG A 288 -20.13 -33.26 9.24
CA ARG A 288 -19.80 -34.55 9.85
C ARG A 288 -19.75 -34.44 11.37
N VAL A 289 -19.07 -33.42 11.89
CA VAL A 289 -18.98 -33.17 13.33
C VAL A 289 -20.37 -32.96 13.95
N ASP A 290 -21.22 -32.15 13.32
CA ASP A 290 -22.61 -31.94 13.77
C ASP A 290 -23.42 -33.24 13.82
N SER A 291 -23.22 -34.13 12.82
CA SER A 291 -23.86 -35.45 12.81
C SER A 291 -23.39 -36.34 13.97
N VAL A 292 -22.09 -36.32 14.31
CA VAL A 292 -21.55 -37.11 15.42
C VAL A 292 -21.97 -36.52 16.78
N VAL A 293 -22.07 -35.19 16.90
CA VAL A 293 -22.65 -34.54 18.09
C VAL A 293 -24.07 -35.05 18.33
N GLY A 294 -24.92 -35.09 17.29
CA GLY A 294 -26.28 -35.63 17.42
C GLY A 294 -26.32 -37.10 17.83
N LEU A 295 -25.38 -37.93 17.36
CA LEU A 295 -25.25 -39.33 17.78
C LEU A 295 -24.84 -39.45 19.25
N SER A 296 -23.87 -38.65 19.72
CA SER A 296 -23.46 -38.57 21.13
C SER A 296 -24.64 -38.19 22.02
N GLU A 297 -25.40 -37.14 21.66
CA GLU A 297 -26.61 -36.70 22.37
C GLU A 297 -27.66 -37.83 22.44
N THR A 298 -27.85 -38.56 21.33
CA THR A 298 -28.76 -39.72 21.28
C THR A 298 -28.32 -40.85 22.22
N LEU A 299 -27.02 -41.18 22.27
CA LEU A 299 -26.48 -42.21 23.17
C LEU A 299 -26.65 -41.82 24.64
N ILE A 300 -26.41 -40.55 24.99
CA ILE A 300 -26.67 -40.03 26.35
C ILE A 300 -28.16 -40.20 26.70
N GLN A 301 -29.05 -39.87 25.78
CA GLN A 301 -30.49 -40.00 26.00
C GLN A 301 -30.95 -41.45 26.16
N LEU A 302 -30.45 -42.38 25.34
CA LEU A 302 -30.76 -43.81 25.44
C LEU A 302 -30.26 -44.42 26.75
N THR A 303 -29.02 -44.11 27.15
CA THR A 303 -28.41 -44.64 28.37
C THR A 303 -29.10 -44.13 29.64
N ALA A 304 -29.43 -42.84 29.69
CA ALA A 304 -30.17 -42.27 30.82
C ALA A 304 -31.63 -42.74 30.86
N SER A 305 -32.28 -42.97 29.70
CA SER A 305 -33.64 -43.53 29.64
C SER A 305 -33.70 -45.00 30.07
N ALA A 306 -32.60 -45.74 29.98
CA ALA A 306 -32.48 -47.12 30.46
C ALA A 306 -32.43 -47.24 32.00
N GLY A 307 -32.56 -46.13 32.74
CA GLY A 307 -32.60 -46.12 34.21
C GLY A 307 -31.22 -46.29 34.87
N VAL A 308 -30.14 -46.16 34.10
CA VAL A 308 -28.77 -46.21 34.61
C VAL A 308 -28.40 -44.85 35.18
N LYS A 309 -27.84 -44.83 36.39
CA LYS A 309 -27.29 -43.61 36.98
C LYS A 309 -26.03 -43.21 36.21
N THR A 310 -26.05 -42.04 35.62
CA THR A 310 -24.95 -41.41 34.89
C THR A 310 -24.46 -40.17 35.65
N ALA A 311 -23.34 -39.59 35.22
CA ALA A 311 -22.85 -38.32 35.75
C ALA A 311 -23.90 -37.18 35.63
N ASP A 312 -24.79 -37.26 34.64
CA ASP A 312 -25.81 -36.25 34.38
C ASP A 312 -27.14 -36.52 35.10
N SER A 313 -27.34 -37.70 35.69
CA SER A 313 -28.63 -38.10 36.29
C SER A 313 -29.17 -37.12 37.32
N ARG A 314 -28.32 -36.61 38.22
CA ARG A 314 -28.76 -35.63 39.24
C ARG A 314 -29.27 -34.34 38.61
N TRP A 315 -28.68 -33.92 37.50
CA TRP A 315 -29.05 -32.69 36.79
C TRP A 315 -30.31 -32.90 35.98
N ILE A 316 -30.48 -34.08 35.39
CA ILE A 316 -31.70 -34.50 34.71
C ILE A 316 -32.88 -34.49 35.69
N GLU A 317 -32.71 -35.11 36.86
CA GLU A 317 -33.74 -35.14 37.92
C GLU A 317 -34.10 -33.73 38.38
N GLU A 318 -33.12 -32.86 38.58
CA GLU A 318 -33.33 -31.45 38.97
C GLU A 318 -34.07 -30.67 37.86
N ALA A 319 -33.64 -30.77 36.61
CA ALA A 319 -34.31 -30.12 35.48
C ALA A 319 -35.77 -30.59 35.34
N GLN A 320 -36.02 -31.89 35.46
CA GLN A 320 -37.38 -32.42 35.44
C GLN A 320 -38.22 -31.93 36.63
N SER A 321 -37.63 -31.85 37.82
CA SER A 321 -38.29 -31.32 39.02
C SER A 321 -38.72 -29.88 38.83
N VAL A 322 -37.82 -29.03 38.36
CA VAL A 322 -38.08 -27.61 38.14
C VAL A 322 -39.09 -27.41 36.99
N ALA A 323 -39.01 -28.21 35.93
CA ALA A 323 -39.98 -28.16 34.83
C ALA A 323 -41.40 -28.53 35.30
N ARG A 324 -41.53 -29.50 36.21
CA ARG A 324 -42.81 -29.82 36.86
C ARG A 324 -43.32 -28.67 37.75
N GLN A 325 -42.45 -28.00 38.48
CA GLN A 325 -42.83 -26.83 39.30
C GLN A 325 -43.36 -25.68 38.43
N ILE A 326 -42.68 -25.39 37.31
CA ILE A 326 -43.12 -24.36 36.35
C ILE A 326 -44.44 -24.77 35.69
N SER A 327 -44.55 -26.03 35.25
CA SER A 327 -45.79 -26.59 34.69
C SER A 327 -46.96 -26.38 35.67
N GLY A 328 -46.79 -26.75 36.94
CA GLY A 328 -47.81 -26.55 37.97
C GLY A 328 -48.12 -25.07 38.28
N ALA A 329 -47.12 -24.18 38.22
CA ALA A 329 -47.33 -22.74 38.39
C ALA A 329 -48.15 -22.13 37.24
N PHE A 330 -47.85 -22.52 36.00
CA PHE A 330 -48.62 -22.10 34.84
C PHE A 330 -50.04 -22.69 34.84
N GLU A 331 -50.20 -23.96 35.23
CA GLU A 331 -51.52 -24.58 35.36
C GLU A 331 -52.40 -23.86 36.40
N ARG A 332 -51.84 -23.51 37.57
CA ARG A 332 -52.55 -22.71 38.58
C ARG A 332 -52.91 -21.31 38.07
N ALA A 333 -51.98 -20.62 37.41
CA ALA A 333 -52.25 -19.29 36.86
C ALA A 333 -53.39 -19.30 35.82
N VAL A 334 -53.47 -20.34 35.00
CA VAL A 334 -54.59 -20.53 34.05
C VAL A 334 -55.88 -20.89 34.79
N ALA A 335 -55.83 -21.77 35.81
CA ALA A 335 -57.00 -22.17 36.59
C ALA A 335 -57.62 -21.02 37.40
N GLU A 336 -56.78 -20.13 37.93
CA GLU A 336 -57.16 -18.95 38.71
C GLU A 336 -57.54 -17.75 37.84
N GLY A 337 -57.48 -17.87 36.51
CA GLY A 337 -57.83 -16.79 35.57
C GLY A 337 -56.81 -15.65 35.49
N GLN A 338 -55.58 -15.84 35.98
CA GLN A 338 -54.50 -14.85 35.88
C GLN A 338 -54.00 -14.67 34.44
N ILE A 339 -54.17 -15.69 33.59
CA ILE A 339 -53.94 -15.66 32.14
C ILE A 339 -54.88 -16.65 31.43
N GLY A 340 -55.32 -16.32 30.22
CA GLY A 340 -56.01 -17.27 29.36
C GLY A 340 -55.04 -18.30 28.75
N LEU A 341 -55.53 -19.52 28.47
CA LEU A 341 -54.70 -20.57 27.88
C LEU A 341 -54.10 -20.14 26.54
N ASP A 342 -54.86 -19.46 25.67
CA ASP A 342 -54.33 -19.01 24.37
C ASP A 342 -53.28 -17.90 24.52
N ALA A 343 -53.39 -17.04 25.53
CA ALA A 343 -52.39 -16.00 25.82
C ALA A 343 -51.09 -16.61 26.36
N LEU A 344 -51.17 -17.70 27.14
CA LEU A 344 -49.99 -18.44 27.60
C LEU A 344 -49.22 -19.11 26.45
N PHE A 345 -49.94 -19.53 25.40
CA PHE A 345 -49.37 -20.17 24.21
C PHE A 345 -49.16 -19.20 23.03
N ASP A 346 -49.33 -17.89 23.25
CA ASP A 346 -49.17 -16.88 22.20
C ASP A 346 -47.72 -16.81 21.72
N ARG A 347 -47.51 -16.90 20.40
CA ARG A 347 -46.19 -16.81 19.74
C ARG A 347 -45.99 -15.51 18.97
N ARG A 348 -46.83 -14.51 19.21
CA ARG A 348 -46.73 -13.20 18.55
C ARG A 348 -45.81 -12.30 19.36
N TYR A 349 -44.52 -12.36 19.02
CA TYR A 349 -43.49 -11.57 19.66
C TYR A 349 -43.53 -10.10 19.20
N ARG A 350 -43.61 -9.18 20.16
CA ARG A 350 -43.57 -7.73 19.93
C ARG A 350 -42.16 -7.21 20.23
N PRO A 351 -41.42 -6.67 19.25
CA PRO A 351 -40.09 -6.11 19.49
C PRO A 351 -40.10 -5.00 20.53
N ILE A 352 -39.05 -4.94 21.35
CA ILE A 352 -38.74 -3.81 22.22
C ILE A 352 -37.82 -2.88 21.41
N PRO A 353 -38.26 -1.67 21.04
CA PRO A 353 -37.45 -0.76 20.23
C PRO A 353 -36.14 -0.36 20.93
N GLY A 354 -35.07 -0.22 20.16
CA GLY A 354 -33.79 0.28 20.64
C GLY A 354 -32.92 -0.72 21.42
N THR A 355 -33.31 -2.00 21.47
CA THR A 355 -32.51 -3.05 22.12
C THR A 355 -31.54 -3.71 21.16
N ASP A 356 -30.31 -3.97 21.62
CA ASP A 356 -29.25 -4.69 20.92
C ASP A 356 -28.44 -5.55 21.91
N PRO A 357 -28.50 -6.91 21.86
CA PRO A 357 -29.31 -7.72 20.95
C PRO A 357 -30.82 -7.51 21.11
N ALA A 358 -31.59 -7.78 20.06
CA ALA A 358 -33.04 -7.56 20.04
C ALA A 358 -33.78 -8.33 21.15
N GLN A 359 -34.59 -7.61 21.93
CA GLN A 359 -35.53 -8.17 22.91
C GLN A 359 -36.97 -8.05 22.41
N VAL A 360 -37.83 -8.96 22.85
CA VAL A 360 -39.24 -9.05 22.45
C VAL A 360 -40.14 -9.40 23.65
N MET A 361 -41.42 -9.07 23.54
CA MET A 361 -42.46 -9.41 24.52
C MET A 361 -43.49 -10.35 23.90
N ALA A 362 -43.97 -11.34 24.65
CA ALA A 362 -45.13 -12.16 24.34
C ALA A 362 -46.25 -11.88 25.37
N ALA A 363 -47.47 -12.35 25.10
CA ALA A 363 -48.60 -12.11 26.00
C ALA A 363 -48.39 -12.68 27.43
N PHE A 364 -47.53 -13.68 27.60
CA PHE A 364 -47.22 -14.29 28.89
C PHE A 364 -45.99 -13.73 29.59
N THR A 365 -45.25 -12.79 29.00
CA THR A 365 -43.95 -12.35 29.55
C THR A 365 -44.08 -11.77 30.96
N GLU A 366 -45.09 -10.95 31.22
CA GLU A 366 -45.29 -10.37 32.56
C GLU A 366 -45.69 -11.41 33.60
N LEU A 367 -46.43 -12.45 33.20
CA LEU A 367 -46.74 -13.57 34.07
C LEU A 367 -45.47 -14.34 34.41
N ALA A 368 -44.63 -14.61 33.41
CA ALA A 368 -43.35 -15.28 33.59
C ALA A 368 -42.41 -14.47 34.50
N ASP A 369 -42.38 -13.14 34.38
CA ASP A 369 -41.58 -12.26 35.24
C ASP A 369 -41.99 -12.35 36.73
N ARG A 370 -43.26 -12.67 37.02
CA ARG A 370 -43.73 -12.92 38.39
C ARG A 370 -43.47 -14.35 38.88
N LEU A 371 -43.75 -15.35 38.03
CA LEU A 371 -43.80 -16.75 38.46
C LEU A 371 -42.45 -17.47 38.39
N LEU A 372 -41.59 -17.12 37.43
CA LEU A 372 -40.37 -17.86 37.17
C LEU A 372 -39.21 -17.54 38.14
N PRO A 373 -38.95 -16.29 38.57
CA PRO A 373 -37.82 -16.02 39.46
C PRO A 373 -37.84 -16.80 40.79
N PRO A 374 -38.96 -16.92 41.52
CA PRO A 374 -39.02 -17.73 42.74
C PRO A 374 -38.67 -19.21 42.53
N ILE A 375 -38.86 -19.74 41.32
CA ILE A 375 -38.58 -21.13 40.96
C ILE A 375 -37.15 -21.30 40.41
N GLN A 376 -36.69 -20.38 39.55
CA GLN A 376 -35.42 -20.49 38.83
C GLN A 376 -34.20 -20.03 39.66
N GLU A 377 -34.36 -19.02 40.53
CA GLU A 377 -33.24 -18.45 41.29
C GLU A 377 -32.62 -19.44 42.28
N PRO A 378 -33.41 -20.19 43.10
CA PRO A 378 -32.84 -21.14 44.06
C PRO A 378 -31.97 -22.21 43.40
N VAL A 379 -32.33 -22.63 42.18
CA VAL A 379 -31.62 -23.67 41.42
C VAL A 379 -30.17 -23.25 41.18
N THR A 380 -29.92 -21.97 40.85
CA THR A 380 -28.55 -21.50 40.58
C THR A 380 -27.65 -21.44 41.81
N ALA A 381 -28.21 -21.58 43.02
CA ALA A 381 -27.46 -21.62 44.27
C ALA A 381 -27.12 -23.06 44.72
N LEU A 382 -27.63 -24.09 44.04
CA LEU A 382 -27.44 -25.49 44.43
C LEU A 382 -26.01 -26.01 44.18
N ASP A 383 -25.34 -25.53 43.13
CA ASP A 383 -23.97 -25.92 42.76
C ASP A 383 -23.36 -24.82 41.88
N GLU A 384 -22.10 -24.47 42.12
CA GLU A 384 -21.38 -23.39 41.42
C GLU A 384 -21.22 -23.65 39.91
N ARG A 385 -21.33 -24.91 39.49
CA ARG A 385 -21.32 -25.28 38.06
C ARG A 385 -22.59 -24.84 37.35
N ILE A 386 -23.71 -24.63 38.03
CA ILE A 386 -24.95 -24.20 37.38
C ILE A 386 -24.75 -22.76 36.87
N ALA A 387 -24.61 -22.64 35.56
CA ALA A 387 -24.48 -21.36 34.90
C ALA A 387 -25.83 -20.62 34.94
N PHE A 388 -26.91 -21.29 34.57
CA PHE A 388 -28.28 -20.75 34.60
C PHE A 388 -29.36 -21.82 34.67
N CYS A 389 -30.55 -21.39 35.06
CA CYS A 389 -31.80 -22.14 34.97
C CYS A 389 -32.87 -21.20 34.38
N ALA A 390 -33.43 -21.54 33.22
CA ALA A 390 -34.36 -20.67 32.51
C ALA A 390 -35.39 -21.45 31.68
N ALA A 391 -36.64 -21.00 31.67
CA ALA A 391 -37.67 -21.52 30.77
C ALA A 391 -37.64 -20.82 29.41
N ILE A 392 -37.86 -21.59 28.35
CA ILE A 392 -38.04 -21.10 26.98
C ILE A 392 -39.28 -21.72 26.35
N ASP A 393 -39.92 -21.01 25.42
CA ASP A 393 -40.97 -21.60 24.58
C ASP A 393 -40.40 -22.41 23.40
N GLU A 394 -41.28 -23.00 22.59
CA GLU A 394 -40.92 -23.84 21.43
C GLU A 394 -40.16 -23.12 20.29
N ASN A 395 -40.12 -21.79 20.32
CA ASN A 395 -39.33 -20.99 19.38
C ASN A 395 -38.03 -20.48 20.02
N GLY A 396 -37.72 -20.92 21.24
CA GLY A 396 -36.53 -20.49 21.97
C GLY A 396 -36.69 -19.12 22.62
N TYR A 397 -37.91 -18.58 22.73
CA TYR A 397 -38.13 -17.33 23.43
C TYR A 397 -37.99 -17.53 24.94
N LEU A 398 -37.05 -16.79 25.53
CA LEU A 398 -36.75 -16.82 26.96
C LEU A 398 -37.39 -15.59 27.62
N PRO A 399 -38.61 -15.67 28.19
CA PRO A 399 -39.30 -14.50 28.75
C PRO A 399 -38.53 -13.90 29.93
N THR A 400 -38.14 -14.74 30.89
CA THR A 400 -37.56 -14.31 32.17
C THR A 400 -36.37 -15.19 32.52
N HIS A 401 -35.18 -14.59 32.52
CA HIS A 401 -33.94 -15.25 32.90
C HIS A 401 -33.64 -15.06 34.39
N ASN A 402 -32.68 -15.83 34.92
CA ASN A 402 -32.06 -15.51 36.21
C ASN A 402 -31.63 -14.03 36.31
N ARG A 403 -31.75 -13.43 37.49
CA ARG A 403 -31.52 -11.99 37.75
C ARG A 403 -30.18 -11.49 37.23
N LYS A 404 -29.12 -12.28 37.38
CA LYS A 404 -27.76 -11.94 36.90
C LYS A 404 -27.67 -11.75 35.38
N PHE A 405 -28.61 -12.33 34.62
CA PHE A 405 -28.72 -12.20 33.16
C PHE A 405 -29.99 -11.46 32.69
N SER A 406 -30.67 -10.79 33.61
CA SER A 406 -31.88 -9.98 33.34
C SER A 406 -31.61 -8.49 33.59
N GLN A 407 -30.38 -8.03 33.34
CA GLN A 407 -29.99 -6.64 33.54
C GLN A 407 -30.59 -5.74 32.45
N ALA A 408 -30.75 -4.44 32.73
CA ALA A 408 -31.19 -3.47 31.73
C ALA A 408 -30.09 -3.23 30.69
N GLN A 409 -30.43 -3.21 29.40
CA GLN A 409 -29.44 -2.99 28.33
C GLN A 409 -28.76 -1.62 28.44
N ARG A 410 -27.47 -1.59 28.10
CA ARG A 410 -26.65 -0.38 27.96
C ARG A 410 -26.63 0.04 26.49
N PRO A 411 -27.04 1.28 26.16
CA PRO A 411 -27.00 1.77 24.79
C PRO A 411 -25.58 1.70 24.20
N GLY A 412 -25.43 1.09 23.03
CA GLY A 412 -24.15 0.99 22.30
C GLY A 412 -23.14 -0.03 22.83
N ASP A 413 -23.44 -0.77 23.90
CA ASP A 413 -22.54 -1.76 24.50
C ASP A 413 -23.03 -3.20 24.24
N SER A 414 -22.90 -3.63 22.99
CA SER A 414 -23.38 -4.94 22.53
C SER A 414 -22.69 -6.12 23.22
N VAL A 415 -21.42 -5.94 23.63
CA VAL A 415 -20.65 -6.96 24.35
C VAL A 415 -21.24 -7.18 25.74
N TRP A 416 -21.45 -6.11 26.51
CA TRP A 416 -22.06 -6.23 27.84
C TRP A 416 -23.51 -6.72 27.76
N ASN A 417 -24.29 -6.23 26.79
CA ASN A 417 -25.68 -6.65 26.58
C ASN A 417 -25.78 -8.16 26.24
N THR A 418 -24.87 -8.66 25.40
CA THR A 418 -24.83 -10.08 25.02
C THR A 418 -24.59 -11.00 26.23
N ALA A 419 -23.74 -10.57 27.16
CA ALA A 419 -23.41 -11.32 28.36
C ALA A 419 -24.49 -11.22 29.46
N ASN A 420 -25.08 -10.03 29.68
CA ASN A 420 -25.85 -9.70 30.89
C ASN A 420 -27.36 -9.45 30.67
N CYS A 421 -27.81 -9.27 29.43
CA CYS A 421 -29.20 -8.97 29.06
C CYS A 421 -29.78 -10.09 28.19
N ARG A 422 -29.96 -11.27 28.80
CA ARG A 422 -30.37 -12.50 28.09
C ARG A 422 -31.86 -12.81 28.20
N ASN A 423 -32.58 -12.14 29.10
CA ASN A 423 -34.05 -12.20 29.15
C ASN A 423 -34.69 -11.56 27.90
N ARG A 424 -35.93 -11.95 27.63
CA ARG A 424 -36.76 -11.46 26.53
C ARG A 424 -36.12 -11.65 25.14
N ARG A 425 -35.19 -12.58 24.99
CA ARG A 425 -34.52 -12.88 23.71
C ARG A 425 -35.01 -14.20 23.14
N ILE A 426 -34.90 -14.32 21.83
CA ILE A 426 -35.13 -15.58 21.11
C ILE A 426 -33.76 -16.22 20.85
N PHE A 427 -33.57 -17.42 21.37
CA PHE A 427 -32.39 -18.26 21.13
C PHE A 427 -32.73 -19.30 20.05
N ALA A 428 -32.58 -18.89 18.79
CA ALA A 428 -32.91 -19.70 17.62
C ALA A 428 -31.73 -20.59 17.13
N ASP A 429 -30.72 -20.78 17.97
CA ASP A 429 -29.63 -21.71 17.72
C ASP A 429 -30.07 -23.17 17.91
N ARG A 430 -29.25 -24.13 17.43
CA ARG A 430 -29.53 -25.58 17.50
C ARG A 430 -29.96 -26.03 18.90
N VAL A 431 -29.27 -25.54 19.94
CA VAL A 431 -29.48 -25.94 21.33
C VAL A 431 -30.75 -25.31 21.89
N GLY A 432 -30.94 -24.00 21.68
CA GLY A 432 -32.15 -23.31 22.12
C GLY A 432 -33.44 -23.90 21.52
N LEU A 433 -33.45 -24.16 20.21
CA LEU A 433 -34.62 -24.74 19.54
C LEU A 433 -34.87 -26.20 19.94
N ALA A 434 -33.82 -27.02 20.06
CA ALA A 434 -33.97 -28.42 20.47
C ALA A 434 -34.52 -28.53 21.90
N ALA A 435 -33.98 -27.74 22.84
CA ALA A 435 -34.48 -27.69 24.20
C ALA A 435 -35.94 -27.22 24.29
N GLY A 436 -36.33 -26.21 23.50
CA GLY A 436 -37.70 -25.67 23.51
C GLY A 436 -38.72 -26.59 22.85
N ARG A 437 -38.30 -27.44 21.90
CA ARG A 437 -39.19 -28.31 21.10
C ARG A 437 -39.24 -29.76 21.58
N SER A 438 -38.28 -30.18 22.40
CA SER A 438 -38.20 -31.56 22.89
C SER A 438 -39.40 -31.89 23.77
N THR A 439 -40.14 -32.94 23.39
CA THR A 439 -41.21 -33.53 24.21
C THR A 439 -40.77 -34.79 24.94
N ALA A 440 -39.50 -35.18 24.79
CA ALA A 440 -38.92 -36.30 25.53
C ALA A 440 -38.80 -35.94 27.02
N PRO A 441 -38.72 -36.93 27.95
CA PRO A 441 -38.67 -36.66 29.39
C PRO A 441 -37.51 -35.74 29.81
N PHE A 442 -36.42 -35.76 29.06
CA PHE A 442 -35.31 -34.83 29.16
C PHE A 442 -34.50 -34.85 27.85
N LEU A 443 -33.61 -33.88 27.67
CA LEU A 443 -32.60 -33.82 26.61
C LEU A 443 -31.29 -33.25 27.19
N VAL A 444 -30.15 -33.85 26.85
CA VAL A 444 -28.81 -33.38 27.25
C VAL A 444 -28.04 -33.01 26.01
N GLN A 445 -27.50 -31.79 25.97
CA GLN A 445 -26.74 -31.27 24.84
C GLN A 445 -25.44 -30.63 25.33
N THR A 446 -24.36 -30.77 24.57
CA THR A 446 -23.12 -30.04 24.82
C THR A 446 -22.98 -28.90 23.82
N TYR A 447 -22.58 -27.71 24.28
CA TYR A 447 -22.45 -26.54 23.41
C TYR A 447 -21.47 -25.49 23.95
N ARG A 448 -21.00 -24.63 23.05
CA ARG A 448 -20.23 -23.42 23.40
C ARG A 448 -21.18 -22.24 23.56
N ARG A 449 -21.22 -21.68 24.77
CA ARG A 449 -21.99 -20.47 25.04
C ARG A 449 -21.15 -19.23 24.73
N ASP A 450 -21.68 -18.36 23.87
CA ASP A 450 -21.12 -17.03 23.62
C ASP A 450 -21.29 -16.10 24.82
N MET A 451 -20.16 -15.60 25.32
CA MET A 451 -20.03 -14.66 26.42
C MET A 451 -19.77 -13.22 25.96
N GLY A 452 -19.72 -12.96 24.65
CA GLY A 452 -19.38 -11.68 24.04
C GLY A 452 -17.88 -11.55 23.74
N GLY A 453 -17.56 -10.76 22.71
CA GLY A 453 -16.17 -10.45 22.34
C GLY A 453 -15.36 -11.65 21.84
N GLY A 454 -16.01 -12.72 21.35
CA GLY A 454 -15.35 -13.95 20.90
C GLY A 454 -14.99 -14.94 22.02
N ASN A 455 -15.41 -14.67 23.26
CA ASN A 455 -15.20 -15.57 24.39
C ASN A 455 -16.32 -16.61 24.45
N PHE A 456 -15.95 -17.90 24.49
CA PHE A 456 -16.89 -19.00 24.60
C PHE A 456 -16.58 -19.86 25.82
N VAL A 457 -17.63 -20.36 26.47
CA VAL A 457 -17.52 -21.29 27.59
C VAL A 457 -18.26 -22.57 27.25
N MET A 458 -17.63 -23.71 27.48
CA MET A 458 -18.25 -25.01 27.27
C MET A 458 -19.32 -25.27 28.33
N MET A 459 -20.49 -25.70 27.90
CA MET A 459 -21.63 -25.97 28.77
C MET A 459 -22.36 -27.24 28.33
N LYS A 460 -22.96 -27.91 29.30
CA LYS A 460 -24.03 -28.87 29.06
C LYS A 460 -25.37 -28.19 29.32
N ASP A 461 -26.30 -28.31 28.39
CA ASP A 461 -27.70 -27.93 28.52
C ASP A 461 -28.51 -29.18 28.82
N ILE A 462 -29.13 -29.23 29.99
CA ILE A 462 -30.05 -30.28 30.40
C ILE A 462 -31.45 -29.67 30.39
N SER A 463 -32.32 -30.17 29.52
CA SER A 463 -33.67 -29.64 29.35
C SER A 463 -34.76 -30.66 29.64
N ALA A 464 -35.91 -30.16 30.08
CA ALA A 464 -37.10 -30.97 30.36
C ALA A 464 -38.38 -30.22 29.92
N PRO A 465 -39.39 -30.93 29.39
CA PRO A 465 -40.57 -30.30 28.80
C PRO A 465 -41.46 -29.68 29.88
N ILE A 466 -41.99 -28.49 29.57
CA ILE A 466 -43.01 -27.81 30.35
C ILE A 466 -44.34 -28.02 29.63
N THR A 467 -45.32 -28.56 30.36
CA THR A 467 -46.65 -28.85 29.81
C THR A 467 -47.72 -28.22 30.67
N VAL A 468 -48.80 -27.75 30.04
CA VAL A 468 -49.92 -27.10 30.73
C VAL A 468 -51.20 -27.66 30.14
N ARG A 469 -52.04 -28.30 30.96
CA ARG A 469 -53.25 -29.02 30.51
C ARG A 469 -52.97 -30.02 29.37
N GLY A 470 -51.84 -30.73 29.47
CA GLY A 470 -51.41 -31.72 28.48
C GLY A 470 -50.88 -31.14 27.15
N ARG A 471 -50.83 -29.81 26.99
CA ARG A 471 -50.21 -29.14 25.82
C ARG A 471 -48.76 -28.77 26.13
N HIS A 472 -47.86 -29.04 25.20
CA HIS A 472 -46.44 -28.67 25.31
C HIS A 472 -46.25 -27.17 25.11
N TRP A 473 -45.75 -26.47 26.13
CA TRP A 473 -45.54 -25.02 26.08
C TRP A 473 -44.13 -24.67 25.57
N GLY A 474 -43.14 -25.45 25.98
CA GLY A 474 -41.72 -25.20 25.78
C GLY A 474 -40.87 -26.06 26.72
N GLY A 475 -39.62 -25.68 26.96
CA GLY A 475 -38.67 -26.42 27.78
C GLY A 475 -38.07 -25.59 28.92
N LEU A 476 -37.82 -26.23 30.06
CA LEU A 476 -36.84 -25.74 31.02
C LEU A 476 -35.44 -26.05 30.49
N ARG A 477 -34.50 -25.13 30.66
CA ARG A 477 -33.07 -25.33 30.43
C ARG A 477 -32.29 -25.14 31.72
N LEU A 478 -31.54 -26.15 32.11
CA LEU A 478 -30.54 -26.12 33.17
C LEU A 478 -29.16 -26.24 32.54
N ALA A 479 -28.40 -25.14 32.51
CA ALA A 479 -27.06 -25.16 31.94
C ALA A 479 -26.00 -25.28 33.02
N ILE A 480 -25.10 -26.26 32.87
CA ILE A 480 -23.96 -26.49 33.76
C ILE A 480 -22.64 -26.27 33.00
N LYS A 481 -21.67 -25.67 33.69
CA LYS A 481 -20.28 -25.58 33.22
C LYS A 481 -19.65 -26.96 33.28
N VAL A 482 -18.89 -27.28 32.24
CA VAL A 482 -18.17 -28.53 32.07
C VAL A 482 -16.69 -28.30 32.23
#